data_AF-A0A8C7IPX1-F1
#
_entry.id   AF-A0A8C7IPX1-F1
#
_cell.length_a   1.000
_cell.length_b   1.000
_cell.length_c   1.000
_cell.angle_alpha   90.00
_cell.angle_beta   90.00
_cell.angle_gamma   90.00
#
_symmetry.space_group_name_H-M   'P 1'
#
loop_
_entity.id
_entity.type
_entity.pdbx_description
1 polymer ?
#
loop_
_entity_poly.entity_id
_entity_poly.type
_entity_poly.pdbx_seq_one_letter_code
_entity_poly.pdbx_strand_id
1 'polypeptide(L)'
;MFTTLMELQKSHPAEDEIMNQYLVPALCKAAAVLGMDKATSEPVCRVLELTLHSTHLPSRMGALHGLLYVLECDLLDDTVKQLIPAVSDYILSNLRAQHVLVMCAVAFYMMENYPLDVGAEFTAGVIQMCGVMVSASEDSTPSVIYHCVLRGLERLLLSEQLSRMDGEALVKLSVDRVNMPSPHRAMSALGLMLTCMYTGKEKASPGRPAGAVDPQAPDSESVIVAMERVSVLFDRVRKGLPSEARVVARILPQFLDDFFPPQDVMNKVIGEFLSNQQPYPQFMATVVYKVFQTLHATGQSSMVTDWVLLSLSNFTQRTPVAMAMWSLSCFFISASTSQWVSALLPHVISRMGKSEVVDISLFCLVALDFYRHQLDEELDRRAFQSVFQTVASPGNTYQQLLDCLQSIHQDTSL
;
A
#
# COMPACT_ATOMS: atom_id res chain seq x y z
N MET A 1 37.00 7.21 -26.85
CA MET A 1 36.24 5.93 -26.71
C MET A 1 35.33 5.72 -27.91
N PHE A 2 34.33 6.59 -28.14
CA PHE A 2 33.39 6.45 -29.28
C PHE A 2 34.08 6.25 -30.63
N THR A 3 35.02 7.13 -31.00
CA THR A 3 35.79 7.03 -32.26
C THR A 3 36.52 5.69 -32.40
N THR A 4 37.13 5.21 -31.32
CA THR A 4 37.85 3.92 -31.30
C THR A 4 36.91 2.75 -31.52
N LEU A 5 35.74 2.76 -30.87
CA LEU A 5 34.72 1.71 -31.02
C LEU A 5 34.08 1.73 -32.41
N MET A 6 33.85 2.91 -32.99
CA MET A 6 33.37 3.06 -34.37
C MET A 6 34.36 2.52 -35.40
N GLU A 7 35.65 2.79 -35.23
CA GLU A 7 36.68 2.21 -36.12
C GLU A 7 36.82 0.70 -35.94
N LEU A 8 36.69 0.21 -34.70
CA LEU A 8 36.63 -1.23 -34.44
C LEU A 8 35.42 -1.87 -35.13
N GLN A 9 34.25 -1.24 -35.07
CA GLN A 9 33.05 -1.74 -35.75
C GLN A 9 33.19 -1.82 -37.27
N LYS A 10 33.90 -0.86 -37.89
CA LYS A 10 34.13 -0.87 -39.34
C LYS A 10 35.16 -1.93 -39.77
N SER A 11 36.15 -2.20 -38.91
CA SER A 11 37.28 -3.07 -39.22
C SER A 11 37.06 -4.53 -38.82
N HIS A 12 36.27 -4.77 -37.77
CA HIS A 12 36.00 -6.10 -37.24
C HIS A 12 34.85 -6.79 -37.99
N PRO A 13 34.90 -8.13 -38.22
CA PRO A 13 33.82 -8.85 -38.88
C PRO A 13 32.48 -8.74 -38.15
N ALA A 14 31.41 -8.45 -38.90
CA ALA A 14 30.06 -8.31 -38.34
C ALA A 14 29.47 -9.62 -37.77
N GLU A 15 30.02 -10.77 -38.17
CA GLU A 15 29.58 -12.11 -37.72
C GLU A 15 29.98 -12.43 -36.27
N ASP A 16 30.88 -11.66 -35.67
CA ASP A 16 31.33 -11.87 -34.30
C ASP A 16 30.32 -11.34 -33.27
N GLU A 17 29.31 -12.17 -32.99
CA GLU A 17 28.25 -11.89 -32.03
C GLU A 17 28.75 -11.77 -30.57
N ILE A 18 29.86 -12.42 -30.22
CA ILE A 18 30.45 -12.33 -28.88
C ILE A 18 31.08 -10.96 -28.67
N MET A 19 31.63 -10.37 -29.73
CA MET A 19 32.10 -8.99 -29.65
C MET A 19 30.95 -7.99 -29.67
N ASN A 20 29.95 -8.21 -30.53
CA ASN A 20 28.82 -7.30 -30.69
C ASN A 20 28.02 -7.06 -29.39
N GLN A 21 27.83 -8.10 -28.56
CA GLN A 21 27.14 -7.96 -27.26
C GLN A 21 27.78 -6.93 -26.32
N TYR A 22 29.08 -6.65 -26.45
CA TYR A 22 29.78 -5.63 -25.65
C TYR A 22 30.02 -4.34 -26.42
N LEU A 23 30.33 -4.46 -27.72
CA LEU A 23 30.64 -3.33 -28.58
C LEU A 23 29.43 -2.38 -28.72
N VAL A 24 28.25 -2.94 -28.98
CA VAL A 24 27.02 -2.17 -29.21
C VAL A 24 26.62 -1.32 -28.00
N PRO A 25 26.43 -1.88 -26.78
CA PRO A 25 26.11 -1.05 -25.61
C PRO A 25 27.22 -0.06 -25.24
N ALA A 26 28.49 -0.42 -25.43
CA ALA A 26 29.61 0.49 -25.15
C ALA A 26 29.63 1.69 -26.10
N LEU A 27 29.34 1.45 -27.38
CA LEU A 27 29.23 2.49 -28.40
C LEU A 27 28.04 3.41 -28.13
N CYS A 28 26.87 2.85 -27.81
CA CYS A 28 25.66 3.60 -27.45
C CYS A 28 25.88 4.47 -26.21
N LYS A 29 26.50 3.92 -25.16
CA LYS A 29 26.83 4.68 -23.95
C LYS A 29 27.80 5.82 -24.23
N ALA A 30 28.84 5.57 -25.01
CA ALA A 30 29.81 6.59 -25.36
C ALA A 30 29.17 7.71 -26.22
N ALA A 31 28.25 7.37 -27.12
CA ALA A 31 27.49 8.34 -27.91
C ALA A 31 26.58 9.21 -27.03
N ALA A 32 25.78 8.57 -26.16
CA ALA A 32 24.85 9.28 -25.27
C ALA A 32 25.56 10.29 -24.34
N VAL A 33 26.71 9.90 -23.77
CA VAL A 33 27.50 10.77 -22.88
C VAL A 33 28.09 11.99 -23.61
N LEU A 34 28.41 11.85 -24.90
CA LEU A 34 28.97 12.95 -25.70
C LEU A 34 27.91 13.95 -26.16
N GLY A 35 26.62 13.62 -26.05
CA GLY A 35 25.53 14.33 -26.69
C GLY A 35 25.45 13.93 -28.17
N MET A 36 24.31 13.38 -28.59
CA MET A 36 24.14 12.85 -29.93
C MET A 36 23.75 13.96 -30.90
N ASP A 37 24.65 14.27 -31.84
CA ASP A 37 24.33 15.05 -33.03
C ASP A 37 23.89 14.14 -34.19
N LYS A 38 23.41 14.73 -35.29
CA LYS A 38 22.93 13.95 -36.45
C LYS A 38 23.99 13.01 -37.05
N ALA A 39 25.26 13.40 -37.01
CA ALA A 39 26.36 12.60 -37.55
C ALA A 39 26.68 11.36 -36.70
N THR A 40 26.44 11.44 -35.38
CA THR A 40 26.61 10.33 -34.45
C THR A 40 25.33 9.51 -34.27
N SER A 41 24.14 10.11 -34.42
CA SER A 41 22.85 9.43 -34.23
C SER A 41 22.58 8.37 -35.30
N GLU A 42 22.77 8.69 -36.58
CA GLU A 42 22.50 7.79 -37.71
C GLU A 42 23.27 6.45 -37.64
N PRO A 43 24.61 6.42 -37.46
CA PRO A 43 25.32 5.16 -37.36
C PRO A 43 24.94 4.35 -36.10
N VAL A 44 24.67 5.02 -34.97
CA VAL A 44 24.27 4.36 -33.72
C VAL A 44 22.90 3.69 -33.88
N CYS A 45 21.91 4.41 -34.42
CA CYS A 45 20.56 3.88 -34.66
C CYS A 45 20.59 2.68 -35.61
N ARG A 46 21.33 2.78 -36.72
CA ARG A 46 21.45 1.68 -37.68
C ARG A 46 22.03 0.41 -37.05
N VAL A 47 23.01 0.55 -36.18
CA VAL A 47 23.65 -0.57 -35.48
C VAL A 47 22.68 -1.20 -34.47
N LEU A 48 21.93 -0.38 -33.75
CA LEU A 48 20.91 -0.85 -32.82
C LEU A 48 19.83 -1.65 -33.54
N GLU A 49 19.27 -1.13 -34.65
CA GLU A 49 18.25 -1.82 -35.44
C GLU A 49 18.72 -3.20 -35.92
N LEU A 50 19.94 -3.27 -36.47
CA LEU A 50 20.52 -4.53 -36.93
C LEU A 50 20.71 -5.52 -35.78
N THR A 51 21.19 -5.05 -34.64
CA THR A 51 21.51 -5.92 -33.50
C THR A 51 20.24 -6.43 -32.81
N LEU A 52 19.15 -5.65 -32.79
CA LEU A 52 17.85 -6.09 -32.25
C LEU A 52 17.26 -7.28 -33.01
N HIS A 53 17.59 -7.41 -34.31
CA HIS A 53 17.16 -8.53 -35.15
C HIS A 53 18.15 -9.70 -35.18
N SER A 54 19.23 -9.65 -34.39
CA SER A 54 20.20 -10.75 -34.31
C SER A 54 19.57 -12.03 -33.75
N THR A 55 20.03 -13.19 -34.25
CA THR A 55 19.66 -14.51 -33.70
C THR A 55 20.29 -14.74 -32.33
N HIS A 56 21.36 -14.01 -31.99
CA HIS A 56 22.09 -14.12 -30.73
C HIS A 56 21.43 -13.29 -29.62
N LEU A 57 20.88 -13.98 -28.61
CA LEU A 57 20.15 -13.35 -27.50
C LEU A 57 20.99 -12.34 -26.69
N PRO A 58 22.24 -12.65 -26.27
CA PRO A 58 23.07 -11.66 -25.58
C PRO A 58 23.33 -10.38 -26.37
N SER A 59 23.47 -10.47 -27.70
CA SER A 59 23.60 -9.30 -28.57
C SER A 59 22.34 -8.44 -28.52
N ARG A 60 21.15 -9.05 -28.60
CA ARG A 60 19.86 -8.36 -28.44
C ARG A 60 19.72 -7.69 -27.06
N MET A 61 20.15 -8.36 -25.99
CA MET A 61 20.17 -7.76 -24.65
C MET A 61 21.12 -6.56 -24.56
N GLY A 62 22.31 -6.66 -25.15
CA GLY A 62 23.26 -5.55 -25.27
C GLY A 62 22.67 -4.37 -26.04
N ALA A 63 21.95 -4.64 -27.13
CA ALA A 63 21.25 -3.61 -27.90
C ALA A 63 20.16 -2.91 -27.08
N LEU A 64 19.36 -3.65 -26.29
CA LEU A 64 18.34 -3.05 -25.42
C LEU A 64 18.93 -2.17 -24.32
N HIS A 65 20.08 -2.56 -23.73
CA HIS A 65 20.82 -1.68 -22.83
C HIS A 65 21.40 -0.45 -23.54
N GLY A 66 21.91 -0.62 -24.76
CA GLY A 66 22.36 0.49 -25.60
C GLY A 66 21.23 1.48 -25.90
N LEU A 67 20.05 0.95 -26.21
CA LEU A 67 18.85 1.74 -26.47
C LEU A 67 18.44 2.58 -25.25
N LEU A 68 18.49 2.03 -24.02
CA LEU A 68 18.23 2.81 -22.81
C LEU A 68 19.18 4.02 -22.70
N TYR A 69 20.49 3.83 -22.93
CA TYR A 69 21.44 4.95 -22.90
C TYR A 69 21.12 6.02 -23.95
N VAL A 70 20.75 5.60 -25.16
CA VAL A 70 20.41 6.51 -26.25
C VAL A 70 19.12 7.28 -25.95
N LEU A 71 18.10 6.61 -25.40
CA LEU A 71 16.83 7.23 -24.99
C LEU A 71 16.96 8.15 -23.76
N GLU A 72 18.02 8.02 -22.97
CA GLU A 72 18.34 8.91 -21.84
C GLU A 72 19.07 10.20 -22.27
N CYS A 73 19.49 10.30 -23.52
CA CYS A 73 20.21 11.48 -24.01
C CYS A 73 19.30 12.73 -24.06
N ASP A 74 19.63 13.77 -23.28
CA ASP A 74 18.85 15.03 -23.19
C ASP A 74 18.67 15.76 -24.54
N LEU A 75 19.58 15.54 -25.49
CA LEU A 75 19.58 16.13 -26.83
C LEU A 75 19.19 15.07 -27.87
N LEU A 76 17.97 14.58 -27.80
CA LEU A 76 17.48 13.60 -28.76
C LEU A 76 17.19 14.23 -30.12
N ASP A 77 17.99 13.83 -31.09
CA ASP A 77 17.78 14.10 -32.51
C ASP A 77 16.53 13.37 -33.03
N ASP A 78 15.85 13.94 -34.03
CA ASP A 78 14.64 13.35 -34.61
C ASP A 78 14.90 11.98 -35.24
N THR A 79 16.15 11.72 -35.65
CA THR A 79 16.61 10.40 -36.11
C THR A 79 16.49 9.31 -35.05
N VAL A 80 16.66 9.63 -33.77
CA VAL A 80 16.49 8.64 -32.71
C VAL A 80 15.01 8.38 -32.43
N LYS A 81 14.15 9.40 -32.58
CA LYS A 81 12.69 9.20 -32.47
C LYS A 81 12.15 8.28 -33.56
N GLN A 82 12.77 8.24 -34.74
CA GLN A 82 12.42 7.29 -35.81
C GLN A 82 12.65 5.82 -35.42
N LEU A 83 13.48 5.55 -34.41
CA LEU A 83 13.70 4.20 -33.88
C LEU A 83 12.54 3.71 -33.00
N ILE A 84 11.77 4.63 -32.41
CA ILE A 84 10.71 4.32 -31.44
C ILE A 84 9.67 3.32 -32.00
N PRO A 85 9.11 3.49 -33.22
CA PRO A 85 8.16 2.53 -33.77
C PRO A 85 8.75 1.12 -33.94
N ALA A 86 9.97 1.01 -34.47
CA ALA A 86 10.62 -0.29 -34.67
C ALA A 86 10.89 -1.01 -33.34
N VAL A 87 11.27 -0.26 -32.31
CA VAL A 87 11.43 -0.80 -30.95
C VAL A 87 10.10 -1.19 -30.35
N SER A 88 9.04 -0.39 -30.52
CA SER A 88 7.70 -0.68 -30.02
C SER A 88 7.20 -2.02 -30.56
N ASP A 89 7.34 -2.25 -31.86
CA ASP A 89 6.97 -3.52 -32.52
C ASP A 89 7.80 -4.69 -31.99
N TYR A 90 9.12 -4.50 -31.83
CA TYR A 90 10.01 -5.50 -31.25
C TYR A 90 9.59 -5.88 -29.82
N ILE A 91 9.26 -4.89 -28.99
CA ILE A 91 8.86 -5.09 -27.60
C ILE A 91 7.53 -5.85 -27.53
N LEU A 92 6.49 -5.40 -28.26
CA LEU A 92 5.18 -6.03 -28.23
C LEU A 92 5.22 -7.50 -28.69
N SER A 93 6.06 -7.82 -29.67
CA SER A 93 6.24 -9.18 -30.17
C SER A 93 7.04 -10.09 -29.23
N ASN A 94 7.94 -9.54 -28.40
CA ASN A 94 8.88 -10.33 -27.61
C ASN A 94 8.73 -10.21 -26.08
N LEU A 95 7.80 -9.42 -25.52
CA LEU A 95 7.76 -9.08 -24.08
C LEU A 95 7.71 -10.30 -23.12
N ARG A 96 7.35 -11.49 -23.62
CA ARG A 96 7.33 -12.77 -22.85
C ARG A 96 8.57 -13.64 -23.05
N ALA A 97 9.59 -13.18 -23.77
CA ALA A 97 10.81 -13.93 -24.05
C ALA A 97 11.74 -14.01 -22.82
N GLN A 98 12.86 -14.73 -22.93
CA GLN A 98 13.79 -14.98 -21.82
C GLN A 98 14.47 -13.73 -21.20
N HIS A 99 14.34 -12.55 -21.82
CA HIS A 99 14.99 -11.30 -21.41
C HIS A 99 13.98 -10.22 -20.93
N VAL A 100 12.88 -10.65 -20.29
CA VAL A 100 11.76 -9.79 -19.86
C VAL A 100 12.20 -8.54 -19.09
N LEU A 101 13.17 -8.64 -18.17
CA LEU A 101 13.52 -7.53 -17.27
C LEU A 101 13.99 -6.28 -18.03
N VAL A 102 14.91 -6.44 -18.98
CA VAL A 102 15.40 -5.31 -19.78
C VAL A 102 14.34 -4.82 -20.76
N MET A 103 13.49 -5.72 -21.28
CA MET A 103 12.37 -5.31 -22.14
C MET A 103 11.34 -4.48 -21.39
N CYS A 104 10.96 -4.88 -20.17
CA CYS A 104 10.09 -4.09 -19.31
C CYS A 104 10.72 -2.74 -18.96
N ALA A 105 12.02 -2.70 -18.68
CA ALA A 105 12.70 -1.44 -18.40
C ALA A 105 12.63 -0.47 -19.59
N VAL A 106 12.92 -0.94 -20.82
CA VAL A 106 12.79 -0.14 -22.04
C VAL A 106 11.34 0.29 -22.25
N ALA A 107 10.38 -0.63 -22.15
CA ALA A 107 8.97 -0.33 -22.36
C ALA A 107 8.45 0.75 -21.40
N PHE A 108 8.72 0.60 -20.10
CA PHE A 108 8.30 1.57 -19.09
C PHE A 108 9.01 2.91 -19.26
N TYR A 109 10.30 2.91 -19.61
CA TYR A 109 11.03 4.15 -19.88
C TYR A 109 10.44 4.90 -21.09
N MET A 110 10.09 4.19 -22.16
CA MET A 110 9.47 4.78 -23.35
C MET A 110 8.07 5.32 -23.06
N MET A 111 7.26 4.59 -22.29
CA MET A 111 5.94 5.05 -21.86
C MET A 111 6.01 6.30 -20.96
N GLU A 112 7.04 6.39 -20.11
CA GLU A 112 7.21 7.52 -19.20
C GLU A 112 7.71 8.79 -19.91
N ASN A 113 8.70 8.65 -20.81
CA ASN A 113 9.42 9.79 -21.39
C ASN A 113 9.01 10.15 -22.82
N TYR A 114 8.47 9.18 -23.58
CA TYR A 114 8.05 9.37 -24.99
C TYR A 114 6.59 8.95 -25.24
N PRO A 115 5.62 9.38 -24.42
CA PRO A 115 4.23 8.93 -24.51
C PRO A 115 3.57 9.27 -25.86
N LEU A 116 3.95 10.39 -26.47
CA LEU A 116 3.42 10.84 -27.77
C LEU A 116 3.95 9.99 -28.93
N ASP A 117 5.21 9.58 -28.88
CA ASP A 117 5.87 8.83 -29.95
C ASP A 117 5.51 7.35 -29.94
N VAL A 118 5.27 6.76 -28.75
CA VAL A 118 4.86 5.35 -28.63
C VAL A 118 3.37 5.13 -28.92
N GLY A 119 2.53 6.11 -28.56
CA GLY A 119 1.08 6.02 -28.74
C GLY A 119 0.33 5.10 -27.76
N ALA A 120 -1.00 5.16 -27.83
CA ALA A 120 -1.89 4.47 -26.91
C ALA A 120 -1.94 2.93 -27.13
N GLU A 121 -1.77 2.47 -28.37
CA GLU A 121 -1.80 1.03 -28.70
C GLU A 121 -0.64 0.28 -28.03
N PHE A 122 0.56 0.85 -28.09
CA PHE A 122 1.74 0.31 -27.40
C PHE A 122 1.51 0.24 -25.89
N THR A 123 1.05 1.35 -25.30
CA THR A 123 0.77 1.47 -23.86
C THR A 123 -0.22 0.39 -23.41
N ALA A 124 -1.35 0.26 -24.09
CA ALA A 124 -2.36 -0.74 -23.78
C ALA A 124 -1.83 -2.17 -23.93
N GLY A 125 -1.05 -2.45 -24.99
CA GLY A 125 -0.42 -3.75 -25.23
C GLY A 125 0.57 -4.14 -24.12
N VAL A 126 1.42 -3.21 -23.69
CA VAL A 126 2.37 -3.44 -22.58
C VAL A 126 1.62 -3.71 -21.27
N ILE A 127 0.58 -2.92 -20.95
CA ILE A 127 -0.20 -3.09 -19.73
C ILE A 127 -0.94 -4.43 -19.72
N GLN A 128 -1.55 -4.81 -20.83
CA GLN A 128 -2.21 -6.10 -20.98
C GLN A 128 -1.22 -7.26 -20.74
N MET A 129 -0.04 -7.18 -21.35
CA MET A 129 0.99 -8.21 -21.20
C MET A 129 1.54 -8.28 -19.77
N CYS A 130 1.74 -7.13 -19.13
CA CYS A 130 2.08 -7.04 -17.71
C CYS A 130 1.00 -7.66 -16.82
N GLY A 131 -0.27 -7.38 -17.11
CA GLY A 131 -1.42 -7.96 -16.42
C GLY A 131 -1.43 -9.49 -16.50
N VAL A 132 -1.12 -10.06 -17.66
CA VAL A 132 -1.01 -11.53 -17.80
C VAL A 132 0.18 -12.07 -17.02
N MET A 133 1.35 -11.43 -17.08
CA MET A 133 2.55 -11.88 -16.33
C MET A 133 2.31 -11.87 -14.82
N VAL A 134 1.65 -10.84 -14.29
CA VAL A 134 1.31 -10.68 -12.87
C VAL A 134 0.18 -11.63 -12.45
N SER A 135 -0.75 -11.95 -13.36
CA SER A 135 -1.88 -12.85 -13.07
C SER A 135 -1.50 -14.33 -13.13
N ALA A 136 -0.38 -14.66 -13.78
CA ALA A 136 0.09 -16.03 -13.94
C ALA A 136 0.52 -16.67 -12.59
N SER A 137 0.65 -18.00 -12.60
CA SER A 137 1.04 -18.79 -11.42
C SER A 137 2.46 -18.48 -10.95
N GLU A 138 2.78 -18.93 -9.73
CA GLU A 138 4.12 -18.74 -9.17
C GLU A 138 5.22 -19.47 -9.95
N ASP A 139 4.87 -20.62 -10.54
CA ASP A 139 5.79 -21.43 -11.35
C ASP A 139 6.05 -20.83 -12.73
N SER A 140 5.09 -20.07 -13.28
CA SER A 140 5.18 -19.53 -14.64
C SER A 140 5.87 -18.17 -14.69
N THR A 141 5.63 -17.31 -13.71
CA THR A 141 6.31 -16.01 -13.59
C THR A 141 7.24 -16.02 -12.38
N PRO A 142 8.57 -16.01 -12.57
CA PRO A 142 9.54 -15.85 -11.47
C PRO A 142 9.29 -14.58 -10.64
N SER A 143 9.55 -14.64 -9.33
CA SER A 143 9.30 -13.52 -8.42
C SER A 143 10.04 -12.24 -8.83
N VAL A 144 11.26 -12.34 -9.36
CA VAL A 144 12.03 -11.17 -9.82
C VAL A 144 11.30 -10.41 -10.94
N ILE A 145 10.71 -11.15 -11.90
CA ILE A 145 9.93 -10.57 -12.99
C ILE A 145 8.64 -9.96 -12.44
N TYR A 146 7.93 -10.70 -11.57
CA TYR A 146 6.71 -10.21 -10.93
C TYR A 146 6.92 -8.86 -10.22
N HIS A 147 7.97 -8.74 -9.40
CA HIS A 147 8.29 -7.51 -8.68
C HIS A 147 8.74 -6.37 -9.61
N CYS A 148 9.52 -6.69 -10.65
CA CYS A 148 9.96 -5.70 -11.65
C CYS A 148 8.76 -5.10 -12.39
N VAL A 149 7.83 -5.94 -12.85
CA VAL A 149 6.62 -5.50 -13.55
C VAL A 149 5.75 -4.63 -12.64
N LEU A 150 5.45 -5.08 -11.42
CA LEU A 150 4.62 -4.29 -10.50
C LEU A 150 5.24 -2.93 -10.17
N ARG A 151 6.56 -2.88 -9.92
CA ARG A 151 7.24 -1.63 -9.60
C ARG A 151 7.28 -0.66 -10.78
N GLY A 152 7.40 -1.18 -12.01
CA GLY A 152 7.30 -0.36 -13.22
C GLY A 152 5.89 0.19 -13.44
N LEU A 153 4.85 -0.62 -13.21
CA LEU A 153 3.46 -0.15 -13.26
C LEU A 153 3.18 0.92 -12.20
N GLU A 154 3.71 0.75 -11.00
CA GLU A 154 3.64 1.75 -9.93
C GLU A 154 4.30 3.07 -10.33
N ARG A 155 5.48 3.01 -10.96
CA ARG A 155 6.17 4.20 -11.49
C ARG A 155 5.34 4.91 -12.55
N LEU A 156 4.74 4.18 -13.49
CA LEU A 156 3.92 4.74 -14.55
C LEU A 156 2.64 5.38 -14.04
N LEU A 157 2.05 4.86 -12.96
CA LEU A 157 0.92 5.51 -12.29
C LEU A 157 1.33 6.86 -11.68
N LEU A 158 2.49 6.91 -11.01
CA LEU A 158 3.03 8.11 -10.38
C LEU A 158 3.51 9.17 -11.39
N SER A 159 3.91 8.77 -12.60
CA SER A 159 4.33 9.71 -13.66
C SER A 159 3.16 10.32 -14.44
N GLU A 160 1.92 9.94 -14.09
CA GLU A 160 0.67 10.40 -14.69
C GLU A 160 0.52 10.14 -16.20
N GLN A 161 1.38 9.31 -16.79
CA GLN A 161 1.33 9.00 -18.23
C GLN A 161 0.25 8.00 -18.62
N LEU A 162 -0.34 7.30 -17.65
CA LEU A 162 -1.39 6.31 -17.90
C LEU A 162 -2.77 6.94 -18.06
N SER A 163 -3.55 6.38 -18.99
CA SER A 163 -4.94 6.76 -19.15
C SER A 163 -5.79 6.35 -17.94
N ARG A 164 -6.99 6.94 -17.80
CA ARG A 164 -7.92 6.57 -16.73
C ARG A 164 -8.34 5.10 -16.81
N MET A 165 -8.58 4.59 -18.01
CA MET A 165 -8.98 3.18 -18.22
C MET A 165 -7.87 2.22 -17.77
N ASP A 166 -6.62 2.56 -18.08
CA ASP A 166 -5.45 1.79 -17.66
C ASP A 166 -5.30 1.80 -16.13
N GLY A 167 -5.51 2.96 -15.49
CA GLY A 167 -5.52 3.07 -14.04
C GLY A 167 -6.60 2.20 -13.39
N GLU A 168 -7.81 2.17 -13.93
CA GLU A 168 -8.91 1.33 -13.44
C GLU A 168 -8.60 -0.18 -13.61
N ALA A 169 -7.97 -0.57 -14.72
CA ALA A 169 -7.51 -1.95 -14.92
C ALA A 169 -6.43 -2.34 -13.89
N LEU A 170 -5.49 -1.44 -13.59
CA LEU A 170 -4.45 -1.67 -12.58
C LEU A 170 -4.99 -1.76 -11.16
N VAL A 171 -6.00 -0.94 -10.81
CA VAL A 171 -6.74 -1.09 -9.55
C VAL A 171 -7.29 -2.51 -9.43
N LYS A 172 -8.05 -2.97 -10.43
CA LYS A 172 -8.68 -4.29 -10.40
C LYS A 172 -7.63 -5.40 -10.25
N LEU A 173 -6.56 -5.32 -11.04
CA LEU A 173 -5.43 -6.25 -10.94
C LEU A 173 -4.83 -6.26 -9.52
N SER A 174 -4.61 -5.09 -8.92
CA SER A 174 -4.01 -4.99 -7.59
C SER A 174 -4.88 -5.65 -6.51
N VAL A 175 -6.19 -5.40 -6.52
CA VAL A 175 -7.15 -6.00 -5.58
C VAL A 175 -7.15 -7.52 -5.68
N ASP A 176 -7.18 -8.06 -6.91
CA ASP A 176 -7.15 -9.50 -7.15
C ASP A 176 -5.84 -10.15 -6.67
N ARG A 177 -4.73 -9.40 -6.69
CA ARG A 177 -3.40 -9.92 -6.31
C ARG A 177 -3.07 -9.75 -4.83
N VAL A 178 -3.67 -8.82 -4.10
CA VAL A 178 -3.47 -8.69 -2.64
C VAL A 178 -3.95 -9.93 -1.88
N ASN A 179 -4.96 -10.63 -2.41
CA ASN A 179 -5.53 -11.83 -1.78
C ASN A 179 -4.79 -13.13 -2.11
N MET A 180 -3.65 -13.07 -2.80
CA MET A 180 -2.91 -14.27 -3.17
C MET A 180 -2.22 -14.92 -1.96
N PRO A 181 -1.94 -16.24 -2.01
CA PRO A 181 -1.36 -16.95 -0.86
C PRO A 181 0.08 -16.49 -0.58
N SER A 182 0.87 -16.20 -1.61
CA SER A 182 2.28 -15.86 -1.46
C SER A 182 2.50 -14.47 -0.87
N PRO A 183 3.20 -14.37 0.27
CA PRO A 183 3.27 -13.15 1.06
C PRO A 183 4.04 -12.03 0.37
N HIS A 184 5.21 -12.33 -0.20
CA HIS A 184 6.04 -11.31 -0.86
C HIS A 184 5.36 -10.73 -2.10
N ARG A 185 4.60 -11.55 -2.84
CA ARG A 185 3.83 -11.09 -3.99
C ARG A 185 2.61 -10.26 -3.58
N ALA A 186 1.85 -10.72 -2.58
CA ALA A 186 0.73 -9.98 -2.01
C ALA A 186 1.17 -8.59 -1.49
N MET A 187 2.32 -8.49 -0.83
CA MET A 187 2.85 -7.21 -0.36
C MET A 187 3.27 -6.25 -1.50
N SER A 188 3.71 -6.78 -2.64
CA SER A 188 4.00 -5.93 -3.80
C SER A 188 2.71 -5.44 -4.47
N ALA A 189 1.70 -6.31 -4.56
CA ALA A 189 0.38 -5.94 -5.05
C ALA A 189 -0.31 -4.91 -4.14
N LEU A 190 -0.09 -5.00 -2.82
CA LEU A 190 -0.54 -4.00 -1.86
C LEU A 190 0.07 -2.63 -2.14
N GLY A 191 1.37 -2.56 -2.44
CA GLY A 191 2.03 -1.31 -2.85
C GLY A 191 1.35 -0.69 -4.09
N LEU A 192 1.13 -1.49 -5.13
CA LEU A 192 0.41 -1.04 -6.33
C LEU A 192 -1.01 -0.55 -5.98
N MET A 193 -1.76 -1.30 -5.16
CA MET A 193 -3.12 -0.92 -4.76
C MET A 193 -3.14 0.44 -4.05
N LEU A 194 -2.22 0.66 -3.10
CA LEU A 194 -2.11 1.94 -2.40
C LEU A 194 -1.78 3.07 -3.38
N THR A 195 -0.80 2.87 -4.25
CA THR A 195 -0.43 3.87 -5.27
C THR A 195 -1.60 4.22 -6.18
N CYS A 196 -2.38 3.23 -6.65
CA CYS A 196 -3.60 3.48 -7.41
C CYS A 196 -4.64 4.31 -6.61
N MET A 197 -4.76 4.08 -5.30
CA MET A 197 -5.72 4.80 -4.45
C MET A 197 -5.31 6.25 -4.21
N TYR A 198 -4.04 6.49 -3.88
CA TYR A 198 -3.54 7.85 -3.63
C TYR A 198 -3.49 8.69 -4.90
N THR A 199 -3.02 8.13 -6.02
CA THR A 199 -3.04 8.85 -7.32
C THR A 199 -4.45 9.10 -7.83
N GLY A 200 -5.38 8.17 -7.62
CA GLY A 200 -6.79 8.35 -7.98
C GLY A 200 -7.50 9.43 -7.17
N LYS A 201 -7.16 9.56 -5.87
CA LYS A 201 -7.68 10.60 -4.98
C LYS A 201 -7.23 12.00 -5.42
N GLU A 202 -5.96 12.15 -5.79
CA GLU A 202 -5.43 13.42 -6.29
C GLU A 202 -6.08 13.85 -7.61
N LYS A 203 -6.33 12.91 -8.54
CA LYS A 203 -7.01 13.17 -9.83
C LYS A 203 -8.51 13.50 -9.71
N ALA A 204 -9.16 13.18 -8.59
CA ALA A 204 -10.50 13.68 -8.28
C ALA A 204 -10.48 15.13 -7.74
N SER A 205 -9.30 15.65 -7.36
CA SER A 205 -9.07 16.97 -6.76
C SER A 205 -8.24 18.00 -7.55
N PRO A 206 -8.07 17.98 -8.89
CA PRO A 206 -7.53 19.13 -9.62
C PRO A 206 -8.59 19.73 -10.55
N GLY A 207 -9.14 20.89 -10.16
CA GLY A 207 -9.83 21.79 -11.09
C GLY A 207 -11.34 21.63 -11.27
N ARG A 208 -12.13 21.54 -10.19
CA ARG A 208 -13.58 21.85 -10.29
C ARG A 208 -13.76 23.37 -10.41
N PRO A 209 -14.41 23.90 -11.46
CA PRO A 209 -14.82 25.30 -11.48
C PRO A 209 -15.73 25.57 -10.29
N ALA A 210 -15.47 26.66 -9.58
CA ALA A 210 -16.24 27.12 -8.44
C ALA A 210 -17.69 27.42 -8.88
N GLY A 211 -18.58 26.43 -8.77
CA GLY A 211 -20.00 26.64 -9.06
C GLY A 211 -20.72 25.40 -9.58
N ALA A 212 -20.90 24.41 -8.72
CA ALA A 212 -22.10 23.56 -8.61
C ALA A 212 -21.73 22.29 -7.83
N VAL A 213 -22.61 21.91 -6.90
CA VAL A 213 -22.54 20.79 -5.95
C VAL A 213 -21.86 21.16 -4.61
N ASP A 214 -22.62 20.93 -3.55
CA ASP A 214 -22.33 21.22 -2.15
C ASP A 214 -20.95 20.72 -1.69
N PRO A 215 -20.15 21.50 -0.92
CA PRO A 215 -18.84 21.09 -0.41
C PRO A 215 -18.87 19.99 0.68
N GLN A 216 -20.04 19.49 1.08
CA GLN A 216 -20.20 18.63 2.27
C GLN A 216 -20.54 17.16 2.02
N ALA A 217 -20.66 16.71 0.77
CA ALA A 217 -20.91 15.30 0.48
C ALA A 217 -19.69 14.69 -0.24
N PRO A 218 -18.93 13.77 0.40
CA PRO A 218 -18.03 12.92 -0.37
C PRO A 218 -18.87 12.16 -1.41
N ASP A 219 -18.37 12.04 -2.63
CA ASP A 219 -19.05 11.34 -3.71
C ASP A 219 -19.30 9.88 -3.26
N SER A 220 -20.56 9.54 -2.94
CA SER A 220 -20.92 8.30 -2.26
C SER A 220 -20.40 7.05 -2.98
N GLU A 221 -20.30 7.08 -4.30
CA GLU A 221 -19.74 5.98 -5.10
C GLU A 221 -18.24 5.79 -4.85
N SER A 222 -17.48 6.88 -4.73
CA SER A 222 -16.04 6.84 -4.44
C SER A 222 -15.75 6.27 -3.04
N VAL A 223 -16.61 6.59 -2.06
CA VAL A 223 -16.52 6.07 -0.68
C VAL A 223 -16.83 4.58 -0.63
N ILE A 224 -17.85 4.13 -1.38
CA ILE A 224 -18.19 2.69 -1.46
C ILE A 224 -17.02 1.90 -2.03
N VAL A 225 -16.45 2.34 -3.15
CA VAL A 225 -15.31 1.67 -3.79
C VAL A 225 -14.07 1.69 -2.88
N ALA A 226 -13.83 2.80 -2.16
CA ALA A 226 -12.75 2.85 -1.19
C ALA A 226 -12.98 1.85 -0.04
N MET A 227 -14.22 1.72 0.45
CA MET A 227 -14.59 0.81 1.54
C MET A 227 -14.44 -0.66 1.14
N GLU A 228 -14.75 -1.02 -0.11
CA GLU A 228 -14.47 -2.35 -0.66
C GLU A 228 -12.97 -2.67 -0.58
N ARG A 229 -12.11 -1.71 -0.96
CA ARG A 229 -10.64 -1.86 -0.93
C ARG A 229 -10.10 -1.93 0.50
N VAL A 230 -10.63 -1.13 1.42
CA VAL A 230 -10.33 -1.25 2.86
C VAL A 230 -10.70 -2.63 3.39
N SER A 231 -11.82 -3.18 2.96
CA SER A 231 -12.25 -4.52 3.39
C SER A 231 -11.25 -5.60 3.00
N VAL A 232 -10.57 -5.44 1.85
CA VAL A 232 -9.46 -6.32 1.44
C VAL A 232 -8.27 -6.23 2.41
N LEU A 233 -7.96 -5.03 2.94
CA LEU A 233 -6.89 -4.88 3.94
C LEU A 233 -7.22 -5.60 5.24
N PHE A 234 -8.45 -5.45 5.75
CA PHE A 234 -8.90 -6.18 6.95
C PHE A 234 -8.90 -7.70 6.73
N ASP A 235 -9.37 -8.15 5.56
CA ASP A 235 -9.30 -9.56 5.18
C ASP A 235 -7.86 -10.07 5.12
N ARG A 236 -6.90 -9.24 4.68
CA ARG A 236 -5.48 -9.61 4.68
C ARG A 236 -4.89 -9.68 6.08
N VAL A 237 -5.32 -8.82 7.00
CA VAL A 237 -4.97 -8.98 8.43
C VAL A 237 -5.51 -10.32 8.93
N ARG A 238 -6.76 -10.67 8.61
CA ARG A 238 -7.40 -11.90 9.10
C ARG A 238 -6.79 -13.18 8.51
N LYS A 239 -6.46 -13.20 7.21
CA LYS A 239 -6.06 -14.43 6.48
C LYS A 239 -4.55 -14.54 6.24
N GLY A 240 -3.82 -13.43 6.32
CA GLY A 240 -2.39 -13.36 6.01
C GLY A 240 -1.49 -13.95 7.09
N LEU A 241 -0.21 -14.14 6.76
CA LEU A 241 0.80 -14.54 7.73
C LEU A 241 1.05 -13.42 8.76
N PRO A 242 1.60 -13.74 9.96
CA PRO A 242 1.80 -12.73 11.01
C PRO A 242 2.67 -11.54 10.59
N SER A 243 3.64 -11.74 9.70
CA SER A 243 4.49 -10.67 9.15
C SER A 243 3.69 -9.72 8.26
N GLU A 244 2.79 -10.25 7.44
CA GLU A 244 1.96 -9.47 6.53
C GLU A 244 0.88 -8.70 7.27
N ALA A 245 0.16 -9.38 8.16
CA ALA A 245 -0.86 -8.76 9.00
C ALA A 245 -0.28 -7.61 9.82
N ARG A 246 0.96 -7.74 10.29
CA ARG A 246 1.69 -6.66 10.97
C ARG A 246 1.96 -5.46 10.06
N VAL A 247 2.36 -5.68 8.80
CA VAL A 247 2.59 -4.58 7.85
C VAL A 247 1.27 -3.88 7.54
N VAL A 248 0.23 -4.64 7.21
CA VAL A 248 -1.10 -4.08 6.90
C VAL A 248 -1.66 -3.30 8.09
N ALA A 249 -1.60 -3.84 9.32
CA ALA A 249 -2.08 -3.15 10.51
C ALA A 249 -1.27 -1.86 10.85
N ARG A 250 -0.02 -1.75 10.40
CA ARG A 250 0.77 -0.52 10.61
C ARG A 250 0.33 0.62 9.70
N ILE A 251 -0.04 0.32 8.46
CA ILE A 251 -0.46 1.30 7.44
C ILE A 251 -1.94 1.67 7.56
N LEU A 252 -2.76 0.74 8.05
CA LEU A 252 -4.21 0.85 8.07
C LEU A 252 -4.73 2.14 8.76
N PRO A 253 -4.19 2.60 9.91
CA PRO A 253 -4.71 3.79 10.57
C PRO A 253 -4.56 5.06 9.74
N GLN A 254 -3.37 5.29 9.16
CA GLN A 254 -3.13 6.44 8.28
C GLN A 254 -4.04 6.37 7.06
N PHE A 255 -4.14 5.17 6.47
CA PHE A 255 -4.97 4.96 5.31
C PHE A 255 -6.47 5.22 5.57
N LEU A 256 -6.97 4.85 6.75
CA LEU A 256 -8.35 5.09 7.14
C LEU A 256 -8.62 6.59 7.36
N ASP A 257 -7.70 7.30 8.02
CA ASP A 257 -7.77 8.74 8.24
C ASP A 257 -7.74 9.53 6.91
N ASP A 258 -6.92 9.08 5.95
CA ASP A 258 -6.80 9.76 4.67
C ASP A 258 -8.07 9.64 3.81
N PHE A 259 -8.81 8.52 3.87
CA PHE A 259 -9.87 8.21 2.90
C PHE A 259 -11.30 8.30 3.43
N PHE A 260 -11.51 8.30 4.74
CA PHE A 260 -12.85 8.18 5.30
C PHE A 260 -13.06 9.13 6.48
N PRO A 261 -14.30 9.62 6.66
CA PRO A 261 -14.66 10.24 7.92
C PRO A 261 -14.60 9.19 9.05
N PRO A 262 -14.25 9.57 10.29
CA PRO A 262 -14.12 8.65 11.41
C PRO A 262 -15.35 7.77 11.65
N GLN A 263 -16.55 8.33 11.47
CA GLN A 263 -17.82 7.63 11.72
C GLN A 263 -17.99 6.35 10.89
N ASP A 264 -17.50 6.35 9.65
CA ASP A 264 -17.60 5.21 8.73
C ASP A 264 -16.58 4.10 9.06
N VAL A 265 -15.52 4.46 9.78
CA VAL A 265 -14.39 3.58 10.09
C VAL A 265 -14.54 2.89 11.43
N MET A 266 -15.05 3.61 12.44
CA MET A 266 -15.04 3.18 13.84
C MET A 266 -15.74 1.83 14.04
N ASN A 267 -16.95 1.67 13.50
CA ASN A 267 -17.69 0.40 13.53
C ASN A 267 -16.87 -0.78 12.99
N LYS A 268 -16.16 -0.56 11.89
CA LYS A 268 -15.37 -1.61 11.22
C LYS A 268 -14.14 -1.95 12.03
N VAL A 269 -13.37 -0.95 12.49
CA VAL A 269 -12.15 -1.16 13.27
C VAL A 269 -12.47 -1.85 14.60
N ILE A 270 -13.50 -1.39 15.31
CA ILE A 270 -13.93 -1.98 16.59
C ILE A 270 -14.48 -3.39 16.37
N GLY A 271 -15.31 -3.60 15.34
CA GLY A 271 -15.85 -4.91 14.99
C GLY A 271 -14.75 -5.92 14.66
N GLU A 272 -13.71 -5.52 13.94
CA GLU A 272 -12.56 -6.37 13.58
C GLU A 272 -11.67 -6.68 14.79
N PHE A 273 -11.58 -5.79 15.77
CA PHE A 273 -10.88 -6.03 17.04
C PHE A 273 -11.65 -6.99 17.96
N LEU A 274 -12.98 -6.89 17.96
CA LEU A 274 -13.88 -7.73 18.75
C LEU A 274 -14.14 -9.10 18.14
N SER A 275 -13.95 -9.25 16.83
CA SER A 275 -14.27 -10.48 16.10
C SER A 275 -13.54 -11.70 16.66
N ASN A 276 -14.29 -12.78 16.91
CA ASN A 276 -13.73 -14.08 17.29
C ASN A 276 -12.96 -14.73 16.14
N GLN A 277 -13.14 -14.27 14.90
CA GLN A 277 -12.43 -14.76 13.72
C GLN A 277 -11.09 -14.04 13.51
N GLN A 278 -10.74 -13.04 14.34
CA GLN A 278 -9.51 -12.29 14.22
C GLN A 278 -8.34 -13.05 14.88
N PRO A 279 -7.37 -13.59 14.11
CA PRO A 279 -6.21 -14.29 14.69
C PRO A 279 -5.18 -13.35 15.31
N TYR A 280 -5.18 -12.06 14.95
CA TYR A 280 -4.19 -11.09 15.43
C TYR A 280 -4.83 -9.89 16.15
N PRO A 281 -5.60 -10.09 17.24
CA PRO A 281 -6.23 -8.98 17.95
C PRO A 281 -5.19 -8.00 18.53
N GLN A 282 -3.96 -8.44 18.79
CA GLN A 282 -2.84 -7.59 19.18
C GLN A 282 -2.49 -6.51 18.15
N PHE A 283 -2.63 -6.81 16.85
CA PHE A 283 -2.40 -5.82 15.80
C PHE A 283 -3.59 -4.88 15.68
N MET A 284 -4.80 -5.41 15.79
CA MET A 284 -6.01 -4.59 15.80
C MET A 284 -6.07 -3.62 17.00
N ALA A 285 -5.57 -4.01 18.17
CA ALA A 285 -5.41 -3.10 19.31
C ALA A 285 -4.54 -1.88 18.96
N THR A 286 -3.46 -2.08 18.20
CA THR A 286 -2.62 -0.94 17.73
C THR A 286 -3.31 -0.08 16.66
N VAL A 287 -4.20 -0.68 15.86
CA VAL A 287 -5.02 0.06 14.88
C VAL A 287 -6.02 0.96 15.61
N VAL A 288 -6.79 0.38 16.54
CA VAL A 288 -7.75 1.11 17.38
C VAL A 288 -7.06 2.27 18.10
N TYR A 289 -5.93 2.00 18.76
CA TYR A 289 -5.13 3.01 19.42
C TYR A 289 -4.79 4.19 18.51
N LYS A 290 -4.19 3.91 17.34
CA LYS A 290 -3.78 4.97 16.42
C LYS A 290 -4.98 5.78 15.91
N VAL A 291 -6.09 5.11 15.57
CA VAL A 291 -7.32 5.81 15.15
C VAL A 291 -7.83 6.74 16.25
N PHE A 292 -7.90 6.27 17.50
CA PHE A 292 -8.42 7.08 18.62
C PHE A 292 -7.49 8.26 18.94
N GLN A 293 -6.17 8.04 18.90
CA GLN A 293 -5.20 9.12 19.13
C GLN A 293 -5.26 10.19 18.03
N THR A 294 -5.51 9.81 16.76
CA THR A 294 -5.79 10.78 15.68
C THR A 294 -7.06 11.57 15.94
N LEU A 295 -8.12 10.95 16.48
CA LEU A 295 -9.36 11.66 16.85
C LEU A 295 -9.15 12.66 17.97
N HIS A 296 -8.39 12.30 19.01
CA HIS A 296 -8.02 13.26 20.05
C HIS A 296 -7.20 14.43 19.49
N ALA A 297 -6.24 14.15 18.60
CA ALA A 297 -5.41 15.18 17.98
C ALA A 297 -6.23 16.14 17.09
N THR A 298 -7.33 15.68 16.51
CA THR A 298 -8.24 16.49 15.68
C THR A 298 -9.40 17.12 16.47
N GLY A 299 -9.41 16.99 17.80
CA GLY A 299 -10.42 17.59 18.68
C GLY A 299 -11.74 16.83 18.77
N GLN A 300 -11.81 15.60 18.26
CA GLN A 300 -13.01 14.74 18.26
C GLN A 300 -13.07 13.81 19.48
N SER A 301 -12.65 14.29 20.65
CA SER A 301 -12.55 13.47 21.87
C SER A 301 -13.91 12.96 22.36
N SER A 302 -14.99 13.74 22.24
CA SER A 302 -16.34 13.31 22.62
C SER A 302 -16.81 12.11 21.80
N MET A 303 -16.50 12.09 20.50
CA MET A 303 -16.82 10.97 19.62
C MET A 303 -16.15 9.67 20.07
N VAL A 304 -14.92 9.75 20.59
CA VAL A 304 -14.24 8.58 21.16
C VAL A 304 -15.01 8.04 22.37
N THR A 305 -15.43 8.92 23.28
CA THR A 305 -16.23 8.54 24.45
C THR A 305 -17.54 7.84 24.06
N ASP A 306 -18.27 8.40 23.09
CA ASP A 306 -19.53 7.83 22.60
C ASP A 306 -19.33 6.41 22.06
N TRP A 307 -18.31 6.22 21.20
CA TRP A 307 -17.98 4.92 20.65
C TRP A 307 -17.52 3.92 21.70
N VAL A 308 -16.83 4.39 22.74
CA VAL A 308 -16.43 3.54 23.85
C VAL A 308 -17.68 3.00 24.55
N LEU A 309 -18.60 3.89 24.96
CA LEU A 309 -19.83 3.52 25.66
C LEU A 309 -20.72 2.58 24.83
N LEU A 310 -20.88 2.85 23.53
CA LEU A 310 -21.65 2.01 22.60
C LEU A 310 -21.07 0.60 22.46
N SER A 311 -19.77 0.43 22.67
CA SER A 311 -19.08 -0.84 22.44
C SER A 311 -18.93 -1.71 23.69
N LEU A 312 -19.11 -1.15 24.90
CA LEU A 312 -18.83 -1.86 26.17
C LEU A 312 -19.59 -3.18 26.31
N SER A 313 -20.87 -3.20 25.91
CA SER A 313 -21.69 -4.41 25.96
C SER A 313 -21.11 -5.52 25.08
N ASN A 314 -20.62 -5.19 23.89
CA ASN A 314 -19.99 -6.14 22.97
C ASN A 314 -18.67 -6.70 23.54
N PHE A 315 -17.89 -5.88 24.23
CA PHE A 315 -16.65 -6.31 24.89
C PHE A 315 -16.92 -7.29 26.04
N THR A 316 -17.88 -6.96 26.92
CA THR A 316 -18.17 -7.77 28.12
C THR A 316 -18.74 -9.15 27.79
N GLN A 317 -19.38 -9.30 26.63
CA GLN A 317 -19.92 -10.57 26.13
C GLN A 317 -18.85 -11.50 25.51
N ARG A 318 -17.61 -11.03 25.34
CA ARG A 318 -16.52 -11.82 24.74
C ARG A 318 -16.11 -12.96 25.69
N THR A 319 -15.88 -14.14 25.12
CA THR A 319 -15.35 -15.30 25.83
C THR A 319 -13.96 -15.69 25.28
N PRO A 320 -13.00 -16.10 26.13
CA PRO A 320 -13.03 -16.16 27.60
C PRO A 320 -12.94 -14.77 28.26
N VAL A 321 -13.33 -14.66 29.54
CA VAL A 321 -13.33 -13.40 30.32
C VAL A 321 -11.95 -12.73 30.36
N ALA A 322 -10.87 -13.51 30.40
CA ALA A 322 -9.50 -12.99 30.32
C ALA A 322 -9.26 -12.20 29.02
N MET A 323 -9.80 -12.68 27.88
CA MET A 323 -9.71 -11.95 26.61
C MET A 323 -10.63 -10.73 26.58
N ALA A 324 -11.82 -10.78 27.21
CA ALA A 324 -12.68 -9.60 27.36
C ALA A 324 -11.98 -8.50 28.15
N MET A 325 -11.40 -8.83 29.31
CA MET A 325 -10.63 -7.92 30.16
C MET A 325 -9.43 -7.32 29.43
N TRP A 326 -8.64 -8.17 28.75
CA TRP A 326 -7.50 -7.71 27.96
C TRP A 326 -7.94 -6.75 26.85
N SER A 327 -9.04 -7.08 26.16
CA SER A 327 -9.57 -6.24 25.07
C SER A 327 -10.06 -4.89 25.58
N LEU A 328 -10.81 -4.88 26.70
CA LEU A 328 -11.26 -3.66 27.37
C LEU A 328 -10.09 -2.82 27.87
N SER A 329 -9.05 -3.44 28.43
CA SER A 329 -7.85 -2.73 28.88
C SER A 329 -7.16 -2.01 27.73
N CYS A 330 -6.95 -2.71 26.60
CA CYS A 330 -6.44 -2.10 25.37
C CYS A 330 -7.34 -0.97 24.86
N PHE A 331 -8.66 -1.14 24.96
CA PHE A 331 -9.64 -0.18 24.47
C PHE A 331 -9.67 1.11 25.31
N PHE A 332 -9.66 1.00 26.64
CA PHE A 332 -9.56 2.16 27.54
C PHE A 332 -8.21 2.88 27.40
N ILE A 333 -7.11 2.15 27.25
CA ILE A 333 -5.80 2.76 26.97
C ILE A 333 -5.82 3.50 25.63
N SER A 334 -6.50 2.95 24.63
CA SER A 334 -6.65 3.57 23.31
C SER A 334 -7.44 4.88 23.38
N ALA A 335 -8.48 4.91 24.21
CA ALA A 335 -9.32 6.08 24.42
C ALA A 335 -8.70 7.11 25.37
N SER A 336 -7.70 6.73 26.19
CA SER A 336 -7.14 7.66 27.17
C SER A 336 -6.47 8.87 26.51
N THR A 337 -6.71 10.04 27.10
CA THR A 337 -6.06 11.32 26.81
C THR A 337 -4.78 11.50 27.62
N SER A 338 -4.52 10.62 28.59
CA SER A 338 -3.32 10.64 29.43
C SER A 338 -2.16 9.92 28.76
N GLN A 339 -1.11 10.66 28.42
CA GLN A 339 0.09 10.13 27.76
C GLN A 339 0.71 8.93 28.50
N TRP A 340 0.68 8.96 29.84
CA TRP A 340 1.26 7.89 30.67
C TRP A 340 0.45 6.60 30.59
N VAL A 341 -0.88 6.71 30.55
CA VAL A 341 -1.78 5.56 30.38
C VAL A 341 -1.65 5.00 28.97
N SER A 342 -1.68 5.86 27.95
CA SER A 342 -1.46 5.50 26.55
C SER A 342 -0.13 4.74 26.33
N ALA A 343 0.93 5.13 27.04
CA ALA A 343 2.24 4.46 26.97
C ALA A 343 2.24 3.00 27.49
N LEU A 344 1.21 2.59 28.24
CA LEU A 344 1.10 1.21 28.74
C LEU A 344 0.63 0.21 27.68
N LEU A 345 0.16 0.67 26.51
CA LEU A 345 -0.41 -0.22 25.50
C LEU A 345 0.51 -1.39 25.11
N PRO A 346 1.82 -1.21 24.82
CA PRO A 346 2.69 -2.33 24.45
C PRO A 346 2.81 -3.37 25.57
N HIS A 347 2.78 -2.93 26.83
CA HIS A 347 2.83 -3.82 27.98
C HIS A 347 1.57 -4.68 28.04
N VAL A 348 0.37 -4.08 27.91
CA VAL A 348 -0.90 -4.82 27.91
C VAL A 348 -0.99 -5.78 26.72
N ILE A 349 -0.58 -5.34 25.53
CA ILE A 349 -0.53 -6.19 24.34
C ILE A 349 0.34 -7.44 24.57
N SER A 350 1.47 -7.31 25.26
CA SER A 350 2.38 -8.44 25.55
C SER A 350 1.78 -9.51 26.47
N ARG A 351 0.68 -9.19 27.17
CA ARG A 351 0.01 -10.03 28.16
C ARG A 351 -1.36 -10.53 27.68
N MET A 352 -1.51 -10.71 26.37
CA MET A 352 -2.73 -11.21 25.74
C MET A 352 -3.23 -12.51 26.37
N GLY A 353 -4.49 -12.50 26.82
CA GLY A 353 -5.16 -13.65 27.43
C GLY A 353 -4.76 -13.97 28.87
N LYS A 354 -3.86 -13.20 29.50
CA LYS A 354 -3.51 -13.36 30.91
C LYS A 354 -4.55 -12.69 31.81
N SER A 355 -4.74 -13.25 33.00
CA SER A 355 -5.70 -12.78 34.01
C SER A 355 -5.11 -12.91 35.41
N GLU A 356 -3.86 -12.47 35.57
CA GLU A 356 -3.21 -12.42 36.88
C GLU A 356 -3.71 -11.19 37.67
N VAL A 357 -3.41 -11.14 38.98
CA VAL A 357 -3.80 -10.01 39.85
C VAL A 357 -3.34 -8.66 39.29
N VAL A 358 -2.16 -8.64 38.66
CA VAL A 358 -1.58 -7.44 38.03
C VAL A 358 -2.40 -6.98 36.83
N ASP A 359 -2.91 -7.93 36.03
CA ASP A 359 -3.74 -7.64 34.85
C ASP A 359 -5.11 -7.07 35.28
N ILE A 360 -5.70 -7.66 36.32
CA ILE A 360 -6.95 -7.20 36.92
C ILE A 360 -6.80 -5.79 37.50
N SER A 361 -5.70 -5.55 38.22
CA SER A 361 -5.39 -4.23 38.79
C SER A 361 -5.19 -3.18 37.70
N LEU A 362 -4.48 -3.53 36.62
CA LEU A 362 -4.26 -2.64 35.49
C LEU A 362 -5.58 -2.34 34.77
N PHE A 363 -6.42 -3.35 34.53
CA PHE A 363 -7.76 -3.18 33.97
C PHE A 363 -8.59 -2.19 34.80
N CYS A 364 -8.64 -2.37 36.12
CA CYS A 364 -9.37 -1.46 37.01
C CYS A 364 -8.80 -0.05 36.92
N LEU A 365 -7.47 0.11 36.95
CA LEU A 365 -6.81 1.42 36.88
C LEU A 365 -7.17 2.17 35.59
N VAL A 366 -7.08 1.53 34.42
CA VAL A 366 -7.35 2.20 33.14
C VAL A 366 -8.84 2.49 32.95
N ALA A 367 -9.72 1.63 33.47
CA ALA A 367 -11.16 1.87 33.47
C ALA A 367 -11.55 3.03 34.40
N LEU A 368 -10.91 3.14 35.57
CA LEU A 368 -11.12 4.25 36.51
C LEU A 368 -10.57 5.57 35.95
N ASP A 369 -9.44 5.55 35.25
CA ASP A 369 -8.90 6.71 34.56
C ASP A 369 -9.88 7.25 33.52
N PHE A 370 -10.40 6.36 32.65
CA PHE A 370 -11.45 6.69 31.69
C PHE A 370 -12.70 7.26 32.38
N TYR A 371 -13.17 6.59 33.43
CA TYR A 371 -14.36 7.01 34.18
C TYR A 371 -14.22 8.40 34.81
N ARG A 372 -13.05 8.74 35.36
CA ARG A 372 -12.81 10.02 36.04
C ARG A 372 -12.56 11.17 35.08
N HIS A 373 -11.79 10.94 34.02
CA HIS A 373 -11.25 12.01 33.19
C HIS A 373 -11.93 12.16 31.83
N GLN A 374 -12.79 11.20 31.42
CA GLN A 374 -13.45 11.23 30.11
C GLN A 374 -14.98 11.19 30.17
N LEU A 375 -15.55 10.73 31.29
CA LEU A 375 -16.99 10.78 31.51
C LEU A 375 -17.32 12.00 32.38
N ASP A 376 -17.71 13.09 31.72
CA ASP A 376 -18.14 14.32 32.39
C ASP A 376 -19.61 14.24 32.83
N GLU A 377 -20.46 13.61 32.02
CA GLU A 377 -21.88 13.52 32.29
C GLU A 377 -22.23 12.37 33.26
N GLU A 378 -23.07 12.70 34.25
CA GLU A 378 -23.53 11.73 35.25
C GLU A 378 -24.38 10.61 34.65
N LEU A 379 -25.07 10.89 33.53
CA LEU A 379 -25.83 9.89 32.78
C LEU A 379 -24.91 8.85 32.15
N ASP A 380 -23.81 9.28 31.54
CA ASP A 380 -22.81 8.40 30.93
C ASP A 380 -22.09 7.55 31.97
N ARG A 381 -21.80 8.13 33.13
CA ARG A 381 -21.24 7.40 34.28
C ARG A 381 -22.17 6.27 34.75
N ARG A 382 -23.47 6.51 34.80
CA ARG A 382 -24.47 5.48 35.14
C ARG A 382 -24.60 4.43 34.05
N ALA A 383 -24.60 4.85 32.78
CA ALA A 383 -24.62 3.93 31.64
C ALA A 383 -23.41 2.99 31.66
N PHE A 384 -22.21 3.55 31.90
CA PHE A 384 -20.97 2.79 32.08
C PHE A 384 -21.09 1.74 33.19
N GLN A 385 -21.54 2.14 34.38
CA GLN A 385 -21.71 1.23 35.52
C GLN A 385 -22.73 0.12 35.24
N SER A 386 -23.87 0.46 34.63
CA SER A 386 -24.96 -0.47 34.32
C SER A 386 -24.49 -1.64 33.44
N VAL A 387 -23.62 -1.36 32.46
CA VAL A 387 -23.06 -2.40 31.58
C VAL A 387 -22.28 -3.44 32.39
N PHE A 388 -21.41 -3.00 33.30
CA PHE A 388 -20.63 -3.92 34.14
C PHE A 388 -21.47 -4.63 35.21
N GLN A 389 -22.49 -3.98 35.77
CA GLN A 389 -23.42 -4.61 36.71
C GLN A 389 -24.15 -5.80 36.10
N THR A 390 -24.50 -5.71 34.81
CA THR A 390 -25.22 -6.78 34.09
C THR A 390 -24.40 -8.07 33.96
N VAL A 391 -23.07 -7.95 33.90
CA VAL A 391 -22.13 -9.09 33.72
C VAL A 391 -21.35 -9.42 34.99
N ALA A 392 -21.51 -8.65 36.06
CA ALA A 392 -20.84 -8.88 37.32
C ALA A 392 -21.35 -10.16 37.99
N SER A 393 -20.43 -10.93 38.55
CA SER A 393 -20.69 -12.12 39.33
C SER A 393 -19.71 -12.16 40.50
N PRO A 394 -20.09 -12.76 41.65
CA PRO A 394 -19.26 -12.73 42.85
C PRO A 394 -17.86 -13.28 42.58
N GLY A 395 -16.83 -12.47 42.86
CA GLY A 395 -15.42 -12.84 42.68
C GLY A 395 -14.87 -12.66 41.25
N ASN A 396 -15.66 -12.12 40.31
CA ASN A 396 -15.18 -11.82 38.97
C ASN A 396 -14.51 -10.43 38.88
N THR A 397 -13.76 -10.20 37.80
CA THR A 397 -13.02 -8.95 37.56
C THR A 397 -13.92 -7.72 37.48
N TYR A 398 -15.13 -7.87 36.93
CA TYR A 398 -16.07 -6.76 36.79
C TYR A 398 -16.62 -6.29 38.14
N GLN A 399 -16.80 -7.20 39.10
CA GLN A 399 -17.17 -6.85 40.47
C GLN A 399 -16.09 -5.99 41.14
N GLN A 400 -14.81 -6.34 40.97
CA GLN A 400 -13.70 -5.53 41.53
C GLN A 400 -13.67 -4.12 40.94
N LEU A 401 -13.99 -3.97 39.64
CA LEU A 401 -14.14 -2.65 39.02
C LEU A 401 -15.30 -1.87 39.65
N LEU A 402 -16.46 -2.51 39.85
CA LEU A 402 -17.62 -1.86 40.47
C LEU A 402 -17.32 -1.42 41.92
N ASP A 403 -16.61 -2.23 42.69
CA ASP A 403 -16.20 -1.89 44.05
C ASP A 403 -15.26 -0.65 44.04
N CYS A 404 -14.35 -0.58 43.06
CA CYS A 404 -13.49 0.58 42.86
C CYS A 404 -14.26 1.84 42.41
N LEU A 405 -15.35 1.69 41.65
CA LEU A 405 -16.17 2.83 41.25
C LEU A 405 -16.99 3.37 42.43
N GLN A 406 -17.47 2.48 43.32
CA GLN A 406 -18.21 2.88 44.52
C GLN A 406 -17.36 3.67 45.51
N SER A 407 -16.08 3.31 45.68
CA SER A 407 -15.17 4.06 46.57
C SER A 407 -14.94 5.50 46.11
N ILE A 408 -14.94 5.76 44.79
CA ILE A 408 -14.83 7.12 44.25
C ILE A 408 -15.98 8.01 44.72
N HIS A 409 -17.21 7.51 44.68
CA HIS A 409 -18.39 8.29 45.07
C HIS A 409 -18.38 8.62 46.57
N GLN A 410 -17.80 7.73 47.38
CA GLN A 410 -17.61 7.95 48.81
C GLN A 410 -16.55 9.03 49.09
N ASP A 411 -15.46 9.07 48.30
CA ASP A 411 -14.41 10.09 48.45
C ASP A 411 -14.84 11.49 47.97
N THR A 412 -15.74 11.61 46.99
CA THR A 412 -16.28 12.91 46.52
C THR A 412 -17.46 13.45 47.33
N SER A 413 -18.00 12.69 48.28
CA SER A 413 -19.11 13.12 49.16
C SER A 413 -18.65 13.67 50.51
N LEU A 414 -17.33 13.82 50.70
CA LEU A 414 -16.65 14.59 51.74
C LEU A 414 -16.14 15.90 51.14
#